data_AF-A0A2G4FS33-F1
#
_entry.id   AF-A0A2G4FS33-F1
#
_cell.length_a   1.000
_cell.length_b   1.000
_cell.length_c   1.000
_cell.angle_alpha   90.00
_cell.angle_beta   90.00
_cell.angle_gamma   90.00
#
_symmetry.space_group_name_H-M   'P 1'
#
loop_
_entity.id
_entity.type
_entity.pdbx_description
1 polymer ?
#
loop_
_entity_poly.entity_id
_entity_poly.type
_entity_poly.pdbx_seq_one_letter_code
_entity_poly.pdbx_strand_id
1 'polypeptide(L)'
;GLLCGFAVCNELPSLAFLAFVALVGTFKFPKQTIFVYLPCAALPILLLLASNQVAMGQWRPAYSEFGSPWYTYEGSHWRIFDGMIRRGIDWARYNGESRATYTFHLLLGHHGFFSLTPVFLLTLVALARTPFYQHSSKSWGFLALTTVIVGAVVIVFYIFKSDNYGGFAVGPRWLMWVAPIFLLTAVPVIEGMAKSKTGRLIALVLLIFAVLAANYPGWNAWRHPWIYDAMLDSGWPGY
;
A
#
# COMPACT_ATOMS: atom_id res chain seq x y z
N GLY A 1 -15.94 -2.04 11.69
CA GLY A 1 -15.48 -2.98 12.72
C GLY A 1 -14.91 -4.19 12.04
N LEU A 2 -15.75 -5.19 11.76
CA LEU A 2 -15.35 -6.49 11.20
C LEU A 2 -14.40 -6.39 10.01
N LEU A 3 -14.77 -5.67 8.94
CA LEU A 3 -13.95 -5.54 7.74
C LEU A 3 -12.61 -4.83 8.00
N CYS A 4 -12.57 -3.83 8.89
CA CYS A 4 -11.32 -3.17 9.28
C CYS A 4 -10.42 -4.12 10.08
N GLY A 5 -10.98 -4.88 11.01
CA GLY A 5 -10.22 -5.90 11.76
C GLY A 5 -9.70 -7.01 10.85
N PHE A 6 -10.50 -7.44 9.87
CA PHE A 6 -10.09 -8.41 8.86
C PHE A 6 -8.97 -7.85 7.98
N ALA A 7 -9.05 -6.58 7.57
CA ALA A 7 -7.96 -5.92 6.86
C ALA A 7 -6.65 -5.98 7.66
N VAL A 8 -6.68 -5.72 8.99
CA VAL A 8 -5.48 -5.81 9.85
C VAL A 8 -4.87 -7.20 9.83
N CYS A 9 -5.70 -8.24 9.76
CA CYS A 9 -5.24 -9.62 9.73
C CYS A 9 -4.55 -9.99 8.41
N ASN A 10 -4.90 -9.31 7.31
CA ASN A 10 -4.32 -9.55 5.99
C ASN A 10 -3.15 -8.60 5.69
N GLU A 11 -3.19 -7.38 6.21
CA GLU A 11 -2.19 -6.33 6.02
C GLU A 11 -2.03 -5.52 7.31
N LEU A 12 -0.95 -5.77 8.06
CA LEU A 12 -0.73 -5.16 9.39
C LEU A 12 -0.83 -3.63 9.38
N PRO A 13 -0.27 -2.89 8.38
CA PRO A 13 -0.36 -1.42 8.38
C PRO A 13 -1.77 -0.88 8.18
N SER A 14 -2.74 -1.71 7.77
CA SER A 14 -4.16 -1.31 7.77
C SER A 14 -4.72 -1.06 9.18
N LEU A 15 -3.94 -1.36 10.23
CA LEU A 15 -4.20 -0.89 11.59
C LEU A 15 -4.35 0.64 11.63
N ALA A 16 -3.61 1.37 10.78
CA ALA A 16 -3.76 2.82 10.64
C ALA A 16 -5.19 3.20 10.21
N PHE A 17 -5.79 2.46 9.29
CA PHE A 17 -7.17 2.68 8.86
C PHE A 17 -8.17 2.34 9.96
N LEU A 18 -8.00 1.18 10.62
CA LEU A 18 -8.84 0.79 11.76
C LEU A 18 -8.81 1.84 12.87
N ALA A 19 -7.61 2.27 13.26
CA ALA A 19 -7.38 3.24 14.33
C ALA A 19 -7.92 4.62 13.97
N PHE A 20 -7.73 5.08 12.72
CA PHE A 20 -8.27 6.37 12.29
C PHE A 20 -9.80 6.40 12.31
N VAL A 21 -10.46 5.35 11.81
CA VAL A 21 -11.92 5.26 11.86
C VAL A 21 -12.42 5.14 13.29
N ALA A 22 -11.72 4.40 14.17
CA ALA A 22 -12.04 4.33 15.59
C ALA A 22 -11.90 5.68 16.30
N LEU A 23 -10.84 6.43 16.00
CA LEU A 23 -10.58 7.76 16.57
C LEU A 23 -11.72 8.72 16.22
N VAL A 24 -12.03 8.86 14.93
CA VAL A 24 -13.14 9.72 14.48
C VAL A 24 -14.48 9.22 15.00
N GLY A 25 -14.69 7.91 15.02
CA GLY A 25 -15.87 7.26 15.56
C GLY A 25 -16.06 7.54 17.06
N THR A 26 -14.99 7.58 17.84
CA THR A 26 -15.07 7.84 19.29
C THR A 26 -15.60 9.25 19.58
N PHE A 27 -15.25 10.23 18.75
CA PHE A 27 -15.74 11.60 18.90
C PHE A 27 -17.15 11.81 18.32
N LYS A 28 -17.52 11.10 17.24
CA LYS A 28 -18.82 11.30 16.56
C LYS A 28 -19.92 10.34 17.01
N PHE A 29 -19.56 9.09 17.30
CA PHE A 29 -20.44 7.97 17.58
C PHE A 29 -19.83 7.09 18.70
N PRO A 30 -19.61 7.62 19.91
CA PRO A 30 -18.86 6.93 20.97
C PRO A 30 -19.45 5.56 21.32
N LYS A 31 -20.77 5.50 21.51
CA LYS A 31 -21.46 4.25 21.88
C LYS A 31 -21.33 3.19 20.79
N GLN A 32 -21.59 3.55 19.52
CA GLN A 32 -21.44 2.63 18.40
C GLN A 32 -19.99 2.20 18.21
N THR A 33 -19.04 3.10 18.46
CA THR A 33 -17.61 2.78 18.33
C THR A 33 -17.18 1.76 19.38
N ILE A 34 -17.56 1.99 20.64
CA ILE A 34 -17.17 1.14 21.78
C ILE A 34 -17.92 -0.20 21.77
N PHE A 35 -19.24 -0.18 21.53
CA PHE A 35 -20.06 -1.38 21.69
C PHE A 35 -20.30 -2.17 20.40
N VAL A 36 -19.97 -1.60 19.23
CA VAL A 36 -20.17 -2.29 17.93
C VAL A 36 -18.87 -2.34 17.14
N TYR A 37 -18.29 -1.19 16.81
CA TYR A 37 -17.12 -1.14 15.91
C TYR A 37 -15.92 -1.90 16.47
N LEU A 38 -15.54 -1.64 17.72
CA LEU A 38 -14.37 -2.26 18.36
C LEU A 38 -14.59 -3.76 18.63
N PRO A 39 -15.71 -4.23 19.20
CA PRO A 39 -15.96 -5.66 19.36
C PRO A 39 -15.97 -6.41 18.04
N CYS A 40 -16.61 -5.86 16.99
CA CYS A 40 -16.58 -6.47 15.67
C CYS A 40 -15.18 -6.48 15.05
N ALA A 41 -14.36 -5.45 15.29
CA ALA A 41 -12.97 -5.42 14.81
C ALA A 41 -12.06 -6.38 15.59
N ALA A 42 -12.31 -6.56 16.89
CA ALA A 42 -11.57 -7.46 17.75
C ALA A 42 -11.75 -8.92 17.34
N LEU A 43 -12.94 -9.32 16.86
CA LEU A 43 -13.23 -10.70 16.48
C LEU A 43 -12.18 -11.33 15.53
N PRO A 44 -11.91 -10.80 14.31
CA PRO A 44 -10.91 -11.38 13.42
C PRO A 44 -9.48 -11.29 14.00
N ILE A 45 -9.16 -10.21 14.73
CA ILE A 45 -7.84 -10.03 15.34
C ILE A 45 -7.60 -11.09 16.42
N LEU A 46 -8.56 -11.33 17.30
CA LEU A 46 -8.47 -12.36 18.33
C LEU A 46 -8.37 -13.76 17.71
N LEU A 47 -9.08 -14.02 16.60
CA LEU A 47 -8.96 -15.29 15.86
C LEU A 47 -7.57 -15.48 15.26
N LEU A 48 -6.96 -14.42 14.70
CA LEU A 48 -5.57 -14.47 14.23
C LEU A 48 -4.60 -14.76 15.39
N LEU A 49 -4.74 -14.04 16.50
CA LEU A 49 -3.90 -14.21 17.69
C LEU A 49 -4.02 -15.62 18.28
N ALA A 50 -5.25 -16.15 18.39
CA ALA A 50 -5.51 -17.52 18.85
C ALA A 50 -4.91 -18.55 17.88
N SER A 51 -5.02 -18.32 16.58
CA SER A 51 -4.43 -19.18 15.55
C SER A 51 -2.91 -19.20 15.66
N ASN A 52 -2.26 -18.05 15.91
CA ASN A 52 -0.81 -17.99 16.17
C ASN A 52 -0.43 -18.77 17.44
N GLN A 53 -1.23 -18.63 18.52
CA GLN A 53 -0.95 -19.31 19.78
C GLN A 53 -1.06 -20.83 19.62
N VAL A 54 -2.08 -21.33 18.91
CA VAL A 54 -2.26 -22.76 18.67
C VAL A 54 -1.17 -23.30 17.73
N ALA A 55 -0.82 -22.57 16.67
CA ALA A 55 0.11 -23.05 15.65
C ALA A 55 1.59 -22.93 16.08
N MET A 56 1.94 -21.91 16.85
CA MET A 56 3.34 -21.53 17.12
C MET A 56 3.65 -21.33 18.61
N GLY A 57 2.66 -21.44 19.50
CA GLY A 57 2.85 -21.20 20.93
C GLY A 57 3.04 -19.73 21.31
N GLN A 58 2.77 -18.79 20.40
CA GLN A 58 2.93 -17.35 20.65
C GLN A 58 1.79 -16.51 20.07
N TRP A 59 1.48 -15.40 20.73
CA TRP A 59 0.45 -14.45 20.29
C TRP A 59 0.94 -13.52 19.17
N ARG A 60 2.26 -13.35 19.01
CA ARG A 60 2.83 -12.46 17.99
C ARG A 60 2.56 -13.03 16.59
N PRO A 61 2.13 -12.21 15.60
CA PRO A 61 2.01 -12.67 14.23
C PRO A 61 3.34 -13.18 13.67
N ALA A 62 3.32 -14.32 12.97
CA ALA A 62 4.51 -14.89 12.33
C ALA A 62 5.21 -13.88 11.41
N TYR A 63 4.43 -13.02 10.75
CA TYR A 63 4.96 -11.95 9.90
C TYR A 63 5.88 -10.97 10.65
N SER A 64 5.72 -10.81 11.97
CA SER A 64 6.57 -9.93 12.78
C SER A 64 7.97 -10.48 13.05
N GLU A 65 8.23 -11.75 12.69
CA GLU A 65 9.52 -12.43 12.87
C GLU A 65 10.52 -12.14 11.75
N PHE A 66 10.17 -11.31 10.75
CA PHE A 66 11.11 -10.94 9.69
C PHE A 66 12.37 -10.28 10.27
N GLY A 67 13.54 -10.84 9.93
CA GLY A 67 14.85 -10.46 10.48
C GLY A 67 15.26 -11.24 11.74
N SER A 68 14.44 -12.18 12.22
CA SER A 68 14.78 -13.09 13.33
C SER A 68 15.34 -14.43 12.82
N PRO A 69 15.75 -15.35 13.72
CA PRO A 69 16.16 -16.71 13.36
C PRO A 69 15.13 -17.48 12.52
N TRP A 70 13.85 -17.10 12.58
CA TRP A 70 12.77 -17.67 11.75
C TRP A 70 13.00 -17.47 10.25
N TYR A 71 13.71 -16.41 9.88
CA TYR A 71 14.04 -16.09 8.50
C TYR A 71 15.52 -16.31 8.19
N THR A 72 16.39 -16.52 9.19
CA THR A 72 17.85 -16.62 9.00
C THR A 72 18.40 -18.00 9.34
N TYR A 73 17.58 -19.05 9.25
CA TYR A 73 18.00 -20.45 9.39
C TYR A 73 18.94 -20.90 8.26
N GLU A 74 19.60 -22.03 8.45
CA GLU A 74 20.52 -22.62 7.47
C GLU A 74 19.83 -22.93 6.14
N GLY A 75 20.41 -22.46 5.04
CA GLY A 75 19.82 -22.55 3.70
C GLY A 75 18.74 -21.50 3.40
N SER A 76 18.40 -20.61 4.34
CA SER A 76 17.39 -19.58 4.09
C SER A 76 17.83 -18.54 3.05
N HIS A 77 16.87 -18.11 2.22
CA HIS A 77 17.03 -16.95 1.33
C HIS A 77 17.47 -15.70 2.10
N TRP A 78 16.96 -15.45 3.29
CA TRP A 78 17.22 -14.19 4.01
C TRP A 78 18.51 -14.20 4.86
N ARG A 79 19.22 -15.32 4.91
CA ARG A 79 20.47 -15.43 5.67
C ARG A 79 21.62 -14.77 4.89
N ILE A 80 22.31 -13.84 5.53
CA ILE A 80 23.46 -13.11 4.96
C ILE A 80 24.74 -13.62 5.63
N PHE A 81 25.79 -13.80 4.83
CA PHE A 81 27.14 -14.15 5.30
C PHE A 81 28.15 -13.15 4.73
N ASP A 82 29.27 -12.97 5.41
CA ASP A 82 30.34 -12.08 4.94
C ASP A 82 30.87 -12.54 3.58
N GLY A 83 30.99 -11.58 2.65
CA GLY A 83 31.45 -11.83 1.28
C GLY A 83 30.39 -12.44 0.34
N MET A 84 29.16 -12.67 0.79
CA MET A 84 28.09 -13.17 -0.06
C MET A 84 27.55 -12.08 -0.99
N ILE A 85 27.57 -12.35 -2.30
CA ILE A 85 26.91 -11.48 -3.28
C ILE A 85 25.44 -11.90 -3.39
N ARG A 86 24.53 -10.98 -3.09
CA ARG A 86 23.09 -11.16 -3.25
C ARG A 86 22.57 -10.32 -4.41
N ARG A 87 21.68 -10.91 -5.21
CA ARG A 87 21.06 -10.27 -6.37
C ARG A 87 19.54 -10.36 -6.27
N GLY A 88 18.88 -9.38 -6.84
CA GLY A 88 17.43 -9.25 -6.88
C GLY A 88 16.90 -8.20 -5.91
N ILE A 89 15.66 -7.80 -6.16
CA ILE A 89 14.95 -6.70 -5.47
C ILE A 89 14.91 -6.81 -3.95
N ASP A 90 14.96 -8.05 -3.42
CA ASP A 90 15.01 -8.32 -1.98
C ASP A 90 16.25 -7.74 -1.29
N TRP A 91 17.28 -7.43 -2.07
CA TRP A 91 18.58 -6.98 -1.59
C TRP A 91 18.86 -5.53 -1.95
N ALA A 92 17.87 -4.77 -2.40
CA ALA A 92 18.07 -3.39 -2.86
C ALA A 92 18.80 -2.55 -1.80
N ARG A 93 18.34 -2.58 -0.55
CA ARG A 93 19.02 -1.90 0.57
C ARG A 93 20.39 -2.48 0.89
N TYR A 94 20.53 -3.80 0.86
CA TYR A 94 21.80 -4.48 1.12
C TYR A 94 22.87 -4.08 0.10
N ASN A 95 22.45 -3.88 -1.16
CA ASN A 95 23.29 -3.45 -2.27
C ASN A 95 23.47 -1.92 -2.36
N GLY A 96 23.27 -1.22 -1.23
CA GLY A 96 23.64 0.19 -1.08
C GLY A 96 22.55 1.19 -1.48
N GLU A 97 21.33 0.75 -1.74
CA GLU A 97 20.25 1.68 -2.08
C GLU A 97 19.95 2.66 -0.94
N SER A 98 19.95 3.96 -1.27
CA SER A 98 19.61 5.01 -0.32
C SER A 98 18.10 5.07 -0.07
N ARG A 99 17.67 5.60 1.09
CA ARG A 99 16.22 5.79 1.36
C ARG A 99 15.57 6.75 0.37
N ALA A 100 16.32 7.72 -0.15
CA ALA A 100 15.83 8.66 -1.16
C ALA A 100 15.54 7.93 -2.47
N THR A 101 16.46 7.07 -2.92
CA THR A 101 16.29 6.21 -4.10
C THR A 101 15.09 5.27 -3.91
N TYR A 102 15.00 4.62 -2.73
CA TYR A 102 13.85 3.80 -2.38
C TYR A 102 12.53 4.56 -2.43
N THR A 103 12.48 5.75 -1.82
CA THR A 103 11.29 6.60 -1.82
C THR A 103 10.89 6.99 -3.24
N PHE A 104 11.86 7.36 -4.08
CA PHE A 104 11.60 7.69 -5.48
C PHE A 104 11.03 6.48 -6.24
N HIS A 105 11.67 5.32 -6.15
CA HIS A 105 11.22 4.13 -6.86
C HIS A 105 9.94 3.51 -6.29
N LEU A 106 9.60 3.77 -5.03
CA LEU A 106 8.33 3.39 -4.41
C LEU A 106 7.16 4.29 -4.87
N LEU A 107 7.41 5.57 -5.13
CA LEU A 107 6.36 6.53 -5.51
C LEU A 107 6.23 6.71 -7.02
N LEU A 108 7.35 6.88 -7.73
CA LEU A 108 7.39 7.32 -9.14
C LEU A 108 8.31 6.47 -10.04
N GLY A 109 9.22 5.68 -9.50
CA GLY A 109 10.12 4.87 -10.32
C GLY A 109 9.59 3.48 -10.62
N HIS A 110 10.48 2.48 -10.61
CA HIS A 110 10.19 1.16 -11.16
C HIS A 110 9.06 0.41 -10.44
N HIS A 111 8.93 0.54 -9.12
CA HIS A 111 7.80 0.03 -8.32
C HIS A 111 6.88 1.19 -7.90
N GLY A 112 6.79 2.24 -8.72
CA GLY A 112 6.16 3.50 -8.36
C GLY A 112 4.65 3.37 -8.22
N PHE A 113 4.11 3.65 -7.04
CA PHE A 113 2.66 3.64 -6.77
C PHE A 113 1.88 4.53 -7.76
N PHE A 114 2.42 5.70 -8.11
CA PHE A 114 1.80 6.61 -9.06
C PHE A 114 2.18 6.30 -10.52
N SER A 115 3.36 5.77 -10.78
CA SER A 115 3.77 5.47 -12.17
C SER A 115 3.12 4.22 -12.72
N LEU A 116 2.92 3.20 -11.88
CA LEU A 116 2.21 1.98 -12.24
C LEU A 116 0.69 2.17 -12.18
N THR A 117 0.20 3.12 -11.38
CA THR A 117 -1.24 3.44 -11.31
C THR A 117 -1.49 4.94 -11.48
N PRO A 118 -1.30 5.50 -12.70
CA PRO A 118 -1.30 6.94 -12.92
C PRO A 118 -2.65 7.62 -12.67
N VAL A 119 -3.75 6.86 -12.64
CA VAL A 119 -5.05 7.36 -12.18
C VAL A 119 -5.01 7.90 -10.75
N PHE A 120 -4.08 7.44 -9.89
CA PHE A 120 -3.90 7.96 -8.53
C PHE A 120 -3.36 9.40 -8.49
N LEU A 121 -2.82 9.92 -9.60
CA LEU A 121 -2.50 11.36 -9.68
C LEU A 121 -3.76 12.21 -9.57
N LEU A 122 -4.91 11.71 -10.03
CA LEU A 122 -6.20 12.41 -9.88
C LEU A 122 -6.64 12.48 -8.41
N THR A 123 -6.23 11.52 -7.58
CA THR A 123 -6.42 11.56 -6.13
C THR A 123 -5.69 12.77 -5.53
N LEU A 124 -4.43 13.00 -5.93
CA LEU A 124 -3.67 14.15 -5.44
C LEU A 124 -4.33 15.49 -5.81
N VAL A 125 -4.87 15.58 -7.03
CA VAL A 125 -5.65 16.73 -7.48
C VAL A 125 -6.93 16.89 -6.66
N ALA A 126 -7.64 15.80 -6.36
CA ALA A 126 -8.85 15.83 -5.56
C ALA A 126 -8.58 16.28 -4.13
N LEU A 127 -7.50 15.80 -3.53
CA LEU A 127 -7.05 16.20 -2.19
C LEU A 127 -6.69 17.68 -2.15
N ALA A 128 -5.92 18.18 -3.13
CA ALA A 128 -5.57 19.60 -3.23
C ALA A 128 -6.78 20.51 -3.45
N ARG A 129 -7.82 20.02 -4.15
CA ARG A 129 -9.06 20.76 -4.41
C ARG A 129 -10.08 20.64 -3.28
N THR A 130 -9.92 19.69 -2.37
CA THR A 130 -10.87 19.41 -1.27
C THR A 130 -11.25 20.65 -0.47
N PRO A 131 -10.32 21.52 -0.04
CA PRO A 131 -10.65 22.75 0.71
C PRO A 131 -11.50 23.76 -0.07
N PHE A 132 -11.48 23.70 -1.41
CA PHE A 132 -12.16 24.66 -2.29
C PHE A 132 -13.54 24.18 -2.77
N TYR A 133 -13.92 22.94 -2.45
CA TYR A 133 -15.27 22.46 -2.74
C TYR A 133 -16.25 23.00 -1.69
N GLN A 134 -16.82 24.18 -2.00
CA GLN A 134 -17.83 24.89 -1.18
C GLN A 134 -19.07 24.04 -0.85
N HIS A 135 -19.33 22.97 -1.62
CA HIS A 135 -20.42 22.01 -1.42
C HIS A 135 -19.95 20.58 -1.13
N SER A 136 -18.70 20.36 -0.72
CA SER A 136 -18.28 19.00 -0.37
C SER A 136 -19.11 18.47 0.79
N SER A 137 -19.73 17.30 0.60
CA SER A 137 -20.46 16.64 1.69
C SER A 137 -19.47 16.32 2.82
N LYS A 138 -19.93 16.33 4.08
CA LYS A 138 -19.10 15.92 5.23
C LYS A 138 -18.46 14.54 5.04
N SER A 139 -19.10 13.67 4.24
CA SER A 139 -18.60 12.36 3.85
C SER A 139 -17.37 12.44 2.94
N TRP A 140 -17.35 13.36 1.97
CA TRP A 140 -16.19 13.60 1.10
C TRP A 140 -14.99 14.13 1.88
N GLY A 141 -15.21 15.10 2.77
CA GLY A 141 -14.13 15.60 3.64
C GLY A 141 -13.55 14.50 4.53
N PHE A 142 -14.39 13.61 5.06
CA PHE A 142 -13.91 12.45 5.83
C PHE A 142 -13.11 11.47 4.97
N LEU A 143 -13.56 11.17 3.75
CA LEU A 143 -12.85 10.29 2.82
C LEU A 143 -11.48 10.89 2.44
N ALA A 144 -11.42 12.18 2.07
CA ALA A 144 -10.18 12.86 1.75
C ALA A 144 -9.19 12.84 2.93
N LEU A 145 -9.68 13.14 4.14
CA LEU A 145 -8.86 13.09 5.36
C LEU A 145 -8.36 11.66 5.66
N THR A 146 -9.22 10.65 5.48
CA THR A 146 -8.85 9.23 5.60
C THR A 146 -7.74 8.89 4.63
N THR A 147 -7.88 9.25 3.35
CA THR A 147 -6.91 8.96 2.29
C THR A 147 -5.57 9.61 2.57
N VAL A 148 -5.54 10.88 2.99
CA VAL A 148 -4.29 11.58 3.34
C VAL A 148 -3.63 10.94 4.56
N ILE A 149 -4.36 10.75 5.66
CA ILE A 149 -3.77 10.26 6.90
C ILE A 149 -3.31 8.80 6.75
N VAL A 150 -4.19 7.92 6.27
CA VAL A 150 -3.86 6.50 6.10
C VAL A 150 -2.79 6.33 5.04
N GLY A 151 -2.92 7.02 3.90
CA GLY A 151 -1.93 6.97 2.83
C GLY A 151 -0.55 7.43 3.30
N ALA A 152 -0.47 8.58 3.99
CA ALA A 152 0.79 9.09 4.52
C ALA A 152 1.40 8.14 5.56
N VAL A 153 0.61 7.66 6.54
CA VAL A 153 1.10 6.74 7.58
C VAL A 153 1.67 5.47 6.95
N VAL A 154 0.95 4.87 6.00
CA VAL A 154 1.35 3.60 5.38
C VAL A 154 2.57 3.78 4.47
N ILE A 155 2.58 4.82 3.63
CA ILE A 155 3.73 5.13 2.76
C ILE A 155 4.98 5.41 3.59
N VAL A 156 4.88 6.29 4.60
CA VAL A 156 6.01 6.60 5.49
C VAL A 156 6.46 5.34 6.22
N PHE A 157 5.54 4.54 6.76
CA PHE A 157 5.88 3.28 7.41
C PHE A 157 6.73 2.38 6.50
N TYR A 158 6.34 2.19 5.24
CA TYR A 158 7.09 1.31 4.32
C TYR A 158 8.40 1.92 3.81
N ILE A 159 8.53 3.25 3.75
CA ILE A 159 9.83 3.91 3.48
C ILE A 159 10.87 3.59 4.57
N PHE A 160 10.42 3.44 5.82
CA PHE A 160 11.32 3.17 6.95
C PHE A 160 11.43 1.69 7.31
N LYS A 161 10.41 0.89 7.01
CA LYS A 161 10.33 -0.51 7.42
C LYS A 161 10.74 -1.51 6.35
N SER A 162 10.55 -1.18 5.07
CA SER A 162 10.81 -2.11 3.96
C SER A 162 12.01 -1.67 3.15
N ASP A 163 12.69 -2.67 2.60
CA ASP A 163 13.96 -2.56 1.90
C ASP A 163 13.92 -3.22 0.50
N ASN A 164 12.72 -3.61 0.05
CA ASN A 164 12.54 -4.44 -1.15
C ASN A 164 11.27 -4.16 -1.97
N TYR A 165 10.57 -3.05 -1.73
CA TYR A 165 9.39 -2.63 -2.52
C TYR A 165 8.20 -3.59 -2.50
N GLY A 166 8.19 -4.60 -1.63
CA GLY A 166 7.18 -5.67 -1.67
C GLY A 166 7.67 -6.99 -2.23
N GLY A 167 8.94 -7.05 -2.63
CA GLY A 167 9.60 -8.22 -3.22
C GLY A 167 9.32 -8.33 -4.71
N PHE A 168 9.42 -9.55 -5.22
CA PHE A 168 9.18 -9.87 -6.64
C PHE A 168 7.68 -9.81 -6.97
N ALA A 169 7.15 -8.60 -7.18
CA ALA A 169 5.74 -8.33 -7.45
C ALA A 169 5.54 -7.21 -8.48
N VAL A 170 4.36 -7.17 -9.12
CA VAL A 170 4.02 -6.22 -10.22
C VAL A 170 3.96 -4.75 -9.78
N GLY A 171 4.23 -4.46 -8.52
CA GLY A 171 4.21 -3.13 -7.97
C GLY A 171 4.44 -3.17 -6.47
N PRO A 172 4.22 -2.04 -5.79
CA PRO A 172 4.44 -1.96 -4.36
C PRO A 172 3.31 -2.68 -3.62
N ARG A 173 3.44 -4.01 -3.47
CA ARG A 173 2.40 -4.92 -2.95
C ARG A 173 1.74 -4.41 -1.67
N TRP A 174 2.57 -3.93 -0.76
CA TRP A 174 2.26 -3.28 0.50
C TRP A 174 1.26 -2.12 0.44
N LEU A 175 1.19 -1.42 -0.71
CA LEU A 175 0.30 -0.27 -0.91
C LEU A 175 -0.96 -0.64 -1.71
N MET A 176 -1.04 -1.84 -2.27
CA MET A 176 -2.15 -2.23 -3.16
C MET A 176 -3.51 -2.18 -2.44
N TRP A 177 -3.57 -2.54 -1.16
CA TRP A 177 -4.81 -2.49 -0.38
C TRP A 177 -5.36 -1.07 -0.19
N VAL A 178 -4.54 -0.04 -0.37
CA VAL A 178 -4.91 1.38 -0.24
C VAL A 178 -5.56 1.90 -1.53
N ALA A 179 -5.47 1.17 -2.65
CA ALA A 179 -6.01 1.56 -3.95
C ALA A 179 -7.50 1.99 -3.91
N PRO A 180 -8.43 1.29 -3.24
CA PRO A 180 -9.84 1.66 -3.25
C PRO A 180 -10.10 3.05 -2.67
N ILE A 181 -9.44 3.42 -1.57
CA ILE A 181 -9.65 4.75 -0.97
C ILE A 181 -9.05 5.86 -1.83
N PHE A 182 -7.95 5.60 -2.53
CA PHE A 182 -7.38 6.54 -3.50
C PHE A 182 -8.32 6.76 -4.69
N LEU A 183 -8.85 5.68 -5.27
CA LEU A 183 -9.79 5.74 -6.39
C LEU A 183 -11.08 6.49 -6.00
N LEU A 184 -11.68 6.13 -4.86
CA LEU A 184 -12.89 6.80 -4.39
C LEU A 184 -12.64 8.30 -4.20
N THR A 185 -11.49 8.67 -3.62
CA THR A 185 -11.13 10.08 -3.42
C THR A 185 -10.95 10.84 -4.74
N ALA A 186 -10.55 10.17 -5.82
CA ALA A 186 -10.37 10.79 -7.14
C ALA A 186 -11.70 11.12 -7.85
N VAL A 187 -12.82 10.52 -7.43
CA VAL A 187 -14.12 10.60 -8.13
C VAL A 187 -14.55 12.03 -8.48
N PRO A 188 -14.51 13.04 -7.59
CA PRO A 188 -14.95 14.39 -7.94
C PRO A 188 -14.15 15.02 -9.08
N VAL A 189 -12.86 14.68 -9.20
CA VAL A 189 -12.00 15.13 -10.31
C VAL A 189 -12.37 14.40 -11.59
N ILE A 190 -12.59 13.09 -11.51
CA ILE A 190 -13.02 12.26 -12.65
C ILE A 190 -14.37 12.75 -13.19
N GLU A 191 -15.35 13.03 -12.33
CA GLU A 191 -16.65 13.59 -12.70
C GLU A 191 -16.51 14.96 -13.37
N GLY A 192 -15.60 15.81 -12.86
CA GLY A 192 -15.27 17.09 -13.49
C GLY A 192 -14.68 16.91 -14.89
N MET A 193 -13.73 15.99 -15.05
CA MET A 193 -13.10 15.67 -16.33
C MET A 193 -14.09 15.10 -17.34
N ALA A 194 -15.08 14.33 -16.88
CA ALA A 194 -16.10 13.70 -17.72
C ALA A 194 -16.98 14.71 -18.49
N LYS A 195 -17.08 15.95 -18.00
CA LYS A 195 -17.85 17.04 -18.62
C LYS A 195 -17.24 17.55 -19.94
N SER A 196 -15.97 17.25 -20.23
CA SER A 196 -15.29 17.71 -21.44
C SER A 196 -14.72 16.54 -22.25
N LYS A 197 -14.60 16.70 -23.58
CA LYS A 197 -13.97 15.68 -24.44
C LYS A 197 -12.50 15.46 -24.06
N THR A 198 -11.76 16.53 -23.82
CA THR A 198 -10.34 16.48 -23.43
C THR A 198 -10.16 15.81 -22.07
N GLY A 199 -10.98 16.18 -21.07
CA GLY A 199 -10.92 15.54 -19.75
C GLY A 199 -11.21 14.04 -19.81
N ARG A 200 -12.23 13.63 -20.58
CA ARG A 200 -12.50 12.19 -20.83
C ARG A 200 -11.31 11.49 -21.47
N LEU A 201 -10.68 12.10 -22.48
CA LEU A 201 -9.51 11.53 -23.13
C LEU A 201 -8.34 11.35 -22.15
N ILE A 202 -8.04 12.36 -21.33
CA ILE A 202 -6.97 12.27 -20.31
C ILE A 202 -7.28 11.15 -19.31
N ALA A 203 -8.50 11.10 -18.76
CA ALA A 203 -8.89 10.06 -17.81
C ALA A 203 -8.80 8.65 -18.41
N LEU A 204 -9.21 8.49 -19.68
CA LEU A 204 -9.10 7.23 -20.41
C LEU A 204 -7.64 6.82 -20.61
N VAL A 205 -6.76 7.74 -20.99
CA VAL A 205 -5.32 7.46 -21.15
C VAL A 205 -4.71 7.00 -19.82
N LEU A 206 -4.99 7.69 -18.71
CA LEU A 206 -4.51 7.29 -17.38
C LEU A 206 -5.02 5.90 -16.98
N LEU A 207 -6.30 5.61 -17.27
CA LEU A 207 -6.88 4.29 -17.00
C LEU A 207 -6.23 3.20 -17.85
N ILE A 208 -6.02 3.45 -19.15
CA ILE A 208 -5.35 2.49 -20.05
C ILE A 208 -3.96 2.16 -19.53
N PHE A 209 -3.17 3.14 -19.13
CA PHE A 209 -1.84 2.88 -18.55
C PHE A 209 -1.92 2.09 -17.26
N ALA A 210 -2.87 2.38 -16.36
CA ALA A 210 -3.06 1.61 -15.13
C ALA A 210 -3.43 0.14 -15.43
N VAL A 211 -4.32 -0.09 -16.41
CA VAL A 211 -4.73 -1.44 -16.83
C VAL A 211 -3.57 -2.18 -17.48
N LEU A 212 -2.81 -1.53 -18.36
CA LEU A 212 -1.63 -2.12 -18.99
C LEU A 212 -0.56 -2.48 -17.97
N ALA A 213 -0.28 -1.58 -17.01
CA ALA A 213 0.69 -1.86 -15.95
C ALA A 213 0.26 -3.04 -15.07
N ALA A 214 -1.01 -3.12 -14.70
CA ALA A 214 -1.56 -4.24 -13.92
C ALA A 214 -1.56 -5.58 -14.68
N ASN A 215 -1.73 -5.54 -16.01
CA ASN A 215 -1.78 -6.74 -16.87
C ASN A 215 -0.43 -7.09 -17.51
N TYR A 216 0.57 -6.23 -17.42
CA TYR A 216 1.91 -6.47 -17.98
C TYR A 216 2.50 -7.83 -17.59
N PRO A 217 2.46 -8.29 -16.32
CA PRO A 217 3.03 -9.59 -15.97
C PRO A 217 2.13 -10.77 -16.38
N GLY A 218 1.06 -10.50 -17.14
CA GLY A 218 0.06 -11.47 -17.57
C GLY A 218 -0.71 -12.02 -16.39
N TRP A 219 -0.67 -13.34 -16.22
CA TRP A 219 -1.44 -14.05 -15.19
C TRP A 219 -0.66 -14.26 -13.88
N ASN A 220 0.54 -13.68 -13.75
CA ASN A 220 1.37 -13.87 -12.56
C ASN A 220 1.74 -12.53 -11.91
N ALA A 221 1.05 -12.15 -10.84
CA ALA A 221 1.33 -10.92 -10.08
C ALA A 221 2.71 -10.92 -9.38
N TRP A 222 3.39 -12.07 -9.30
CA TRP A 222 4.73 -12.24 -8.75
C TRP A 222 5.78 -12.12 -9.85
N ARG A 223 5.83 -10.96 -10.51
CA ARG A 223 6.82 -10.60 -11.53
C ARG A 223 7.13 -9.12 -11.45
N HIS A 224 8.30 -8.72 -11.93
CA HIS A 224 8.66 -7.32 -11.98
C HIS A 224 7.69 -6.49 -12.83
N PRO A 225 7.46 -5.23 -12.46
CA PRO A 225 6.71 -4.29 -13.28
C PRO A 225 7.49 -3.93 -14.55
N TRP A 226 6.76 -3.51 -15.58
CA TRP A 226 7.35 -3.14 -16.88
C TRP A 226 8.41 -2.05 -16.79
N ILE A 227 8.30 -1.11 -15.85
CA ILE A 227 9.31 -0.05 -15.67
C ILE A 227 10.62 -0.65 -15.17
N TYR A 228 10.56 -1.64 -14.28
CA TYR A 228 11.75 -2.33 -13.78
C TYR A 228 12.45 -3.09 -14.91
N ASP A 229 11.68 -3.87 -15.69
CA ASP A 229 12.21 -4.61 -16.84
C ASP A 229 12.80 -3.66 -17.90
N ALA A 230 12.09 -2.57 -18.22
CA ALA A 230 12.58 -1.57 -19.16
C ALA A 230 13.89 -0.91 -18.69
N MET A 231 14.07 -0.71 -17.39
CA MET A 231 15.33 -0.23 -16.84
C MET A 231 16.46 -1.25 -17.01
N LEU A 232 16.20 -2.53 -16.73
CA LEU A 232 17.18 -3.61 -16.95
C LEU A 232 17.58 -3.70 -18.43
N ASP A 233 16.60 -3.68 -19.34
CA ASP A 233 16.82 -3.72 -20.79
C ASP A 233 17.60 -2.49 -21.28
N SER A 234 17.48 -1.36 -20.58
CA SER A 234 18.25 -0.13 -20.83
C SER A 234 19.67 -0.15 -20.23
N GLY A 235 20.10 -1.27 -19.65
CA GLY A 235 21.44 -1.46 -19.09
C GLY A 235 21.59 -1.09 -17.61
N TRP A 236 20.50 -0.83 -16.90
CA TRP A 236 20.57 -0.72 -15.44
C TRP A 236 20.94 -2.10 -14.85
N PRO A 237 21.97 -2.20 -13.98
CA PRO A 237 22.44 -3.49 -13.47
C PRO A 237 21.43 -4.19 -12.54
N GLY A 238 20.36 -3.52 -12.13
CA GLY A 238 19.43 -4.01 -11.13
C GLY A 238 20.04 -4.03 -9.73
N TYR A 239 19.49 -4.89 -8.88
CA TYR A 239 19.99 -5.18 -7.54
C TYR A 239 20.68 -6.53 -7.53
#